data_AF-A0A8E4MFH4-F1
#
_entry.id   AF-A0A8E4MFH4-F1
#
_cell.length_a   1.000
_cell.length_b   1.000
_cell.length_c   1.000
_cell.angle_alpha   90.00
_cell.angle_beta   90.00
_cell.angle_gamma   90.00
#
_symmetry.space_group_name_H-M   'P 1'
#
loop_
_entity.id
_entity.type
_entity.pdbx_description
1 polymer ?
#
loop_
_entity_poly.entity_id
_entity_poly.type
_entity_poly.pdbx_seq_one_letter_code
_entity_poly.pdbx_strand_id
1 'polypeptide(L)' 'MKTLLNQANKQAVFITYDGHQFNHYGNALTHARHSYIPASTFKMLNALIGLQHHKVHTTEVFEWGGNA' A
#
# COMPACT_ATOMS: atom_id res chain seq x y z
N MET A 1 -9.99 14.95 8.42
CA MET A 1 -10.06 13.52 8.00
C MET A 1 -11.34 12.82 8.44
N LYS A 2 -11.67 12.76 9.75
CA LYS A 2 -12.88 12.07 10.26
C LYS A 2 -14.18 12.47 9.54
N THR A 3 -14.44 13.78 9.41
CA THR A 3 -15.62 14.32 8.72
C THR A 3 -15.71 13.86 7.27
N LEU A 4 -14.60 13.92 6.52
CA LEU A 4 -14.52 13.51 5.12
C LEU A 4 -14.82 12.01 4.94
N LEU A 5 -14.28 11.15 5.80
CA LEU A 5 -14.54 9.70 5.74
C LEU A 5 -15.97 9.35 6.12
N ASN A 6 -16.55 10.06 7.10
CA ASN A 6 -17.97 9.91 7.45
C ASN A 6 -18.87 10.31 6.28
N GLN A 7 -18.61 11.45 5.63
CA GLN A 7 -19.34 11.91 4.45
C GLN A 7 -19.23 10.94 3.27
N ALA A 8 -18.08 10.27 3.12
CA ALA A 8 -17.87 9.24 2.10
C ALA A 8 -18.46 7.87 2.46
N ASN A 9 -19.08 7.72 3.64
CA ASN A 9 -19.57 6.45 4.19
C ASN A 9 -18.49 5.34 4.17
N LYS A 10 -17.27 5.68 4.59
CA LYS A 10 -16.13 4.74 4.69
C LYS A 10 -15.59 4.71 6.10
N GLN A 11 -15.14 3.53 6.54
CA GLN A 11 -14.39 3.36 7.78
C GLN A 11 -12.92 3.20 7.46
N ALA A 12 -12.09 4.18 7.82
CA ALA A 12 -10.68 4.16 7.50
C ALA A 12 -9.81 4.89 8.53
N VAL A 13 -8.51 4.60 8.45
CA VAL A 13 -7.43 5.31 9.12
C VAL A 13 -6.41 5.75 8.08
N PHE A 14 -5.87 6.93 8.27
CA PHE A 14 -4.74 7.48 7.55
C PHE A 14 -3.62 7.73 8.56
N ILE A 15 -2.42 7.25 8.24
CA ILE A 15 -1.26 7.28 9.14
C ILE A 15 -0.17 8.10 8.46
N THR A 16 0.44 9.03 9.19
CA THR A 16 1.65 9.74 8.75
C THR A 16 2.81 9.44 9.70
N TYR A 17 4.03 9.50 9.18
CA TYR A 17 5.25 9.46 9.96
C TYR A 17 6.05 10.73 9.67
N ASP A 18 6.35 11.51 10.70
CA ASP A 18 7.03 12.81 10.57
C ASP A 18 8.56 12.72 10.73
N GLY A 19 9.11 11.50 10.81
CA GLY A 19 10.53 11.26 11.12
C GLY A 19 10.80 10.98 12.60
N HIS A 20 9.81 11.20 13.48
CA HIS A 20 9.93 10.90 14.91
C HIS A 20 8.80 9.99 15.40
N GLN A 21 7.56 10.27 15.00
CA GLN A 21 6.38 9.58 15.52
C GLN A 21 5.30 9.32 14.46
N PHE A 22 4.47 8.32 14.75
CA PHE A 22 3.30 7.99 13.94
C PHE A 22 2.07 8.78 14.41
N ASN A 23 1.49 9.56 13.50
CA ASN A 23 0.24 10.28 13.72
C ASN A 23 -0.90 9.56 13.01
N HIS A 24 -2.07 9.49 13.65
CA HIS A 24 -3.21 8.70 13.18
C HIS A 24 -4.45 9.59 13.03
N TYR A 25 -5.10 9.53 11.87
CA TYR A 25 -6.27 10.34 11.55
C TYR A 25 -7.36 9.47 10.94
N GLY A 26 -8.63 9.69 11.29
CA GLY A 26 -9.72 8.98 10.64
C GLY A 26 -10.95 8.81 11.54
N ASN A 27 -11.85 7.93 11.11
CA ASN A 27 -13.05 7.55 11.88
C ASN A 27 -12.99 6.10 12.42
N ALA A 28 -12.00 5.30 12.01
CA ALA A 28 -11.78 3.93 12.48
C ALA A 28 -10.31 3.71 12.88
N LEU A 29 -9.85 4.40 13.93
CA LEU A 29 -8.43 4.43 14.32
C LEU A 29 -7.87 3.06 14.74
N THR A 30 -8.72 2.12 15.18
CA THR A 30 -8.33 0.76 15.52
C THR A 30 -7.77 -0.02 14.33
N HIS A 31 -8.14 0.36 13.09
CA HIS A 31 -7.62 -0.26 11.86
C HIS A 31 -6.10 -0.10 11.72
N ALA A 32 -5.48 0.88 12.40
CA ALA A 32 -4.04 1.09 12.35
C ALA A 32 -3.23 -0.09 12.93
N ARG A 33 -3.86 -0.89 13.79
CA ARG A 33 -3.25 -2.06 14.44
C ARG A 33 -3.82 -3.38 13.94
N HIS A 34 -4.72 -3.33 12.95
CA HIS A 34 -5.31 -4.52 12.35
C HIS A 34 -4.52 -4.91 11.10
N SER A 35 -4.16 -6.19 11.00
CA SER A 35 -3.44 -6.71 9.84
C SER A 35 -4.41 -6.93 8.67
N TYR A 36 -4.08 -6.37 7.50
CA TYR A 36 -4.80 -6.60 6.25
C TYR A 36 -3.88 -7.24 5.23
N ILE A 37 -4.44 -7.98 4.27
CA ILE A 37 -3.68 -8.41 3.10
C ILE A 37 -3.20 -7.17 2.33
N PRO A 38 -1.93 -7.12 1.88
CA PRO A 38 -1.36 -5.92 1.26
C PRO A 38 -1.93 -5.63 -0.13
N ALA A 39 -2.60 -6.60 -0.76
CA ALA A 39 -3.04 -6.52 -2.15
C ALA A 39 -1.89 -6.02 -3.05
N SER A 40 -2.15 -5.03 -3.91
CA SER A 40 -1.14 -4.49 -4.82
C SER A 40 -0.03 -3.69 -4.14
N THR A 41 -0.13 -3.31 -2.85
CA THR A 41 0.98 -2.62 -2.16
C THR A 41 2.22 -3.51 -2.06
N PHE A 42 2.05 -4.84 -2.06
CA PHE A 42 3.15 -5.81 -2.12
C PHE A 42 3.99 -5.70 -3.40
N LYS A 43 3.47 -5.09 -4.48
CA LYS A 43 4.25 -4.88 -5.71
C LYS A 43 5.53 -4.06 -5.45
N MET A 44 5.53 -3.17 -4.47
CA MET A 44 6.73 -2.45 -4.05
C MET A 44 7.82 -3.41 -3.58
N LEU A 45 7.48 -4.35 -2.69
CA LEU A 45 8.43 -5.36 -2.21
C LEU A 45 8.79 -6.37 -3.30
N ASN A 46 7.82 -6.80 -4.10
CA ASN A 46 8.05 -7.72 -5.22
C ASN A 46 9.07 -7.15 -6.22
N ALA A 47 8.95 -5.86 -6.57
CA ALA A 47 9.91 -5.19 -7.44
C ALA A 47 11.32 -5.12 -6.83
N LEU A 48 11.42 -4.76 -5.54
CA LEU A 48 12.71 -4.73 -4.83
C LEU A 48 13.37 -6.12 -4.78
N ILE A 49 12.62 -7.18 -4.48
CA ILE A 49 13.12 -8.56 -4.49
C ILE A 49 13.63 -8.93 -5.89
N GLY A 50 12.84 -8.65 -6.93
CA GLY A 50 13.19 -8.97 -8.31
C GLY A 50 14.48 -8.29 -8.76
N LEU A 51 14.62 -6.99 -8.46
CA LEU A 51 15.81 -6.20 -8.79
C LEU A 51 17.03 -6.65 -7.99
N GLN A 52 16.89 -6.81 -6.66
CA GLN A 52 18.01 -7.16 -5.77
C GLN A 52 18.62 -8.54 -6.09
N HIS A 53 17.78 -9.49 -6.52
CA HIS A 53 18.22 -10.84 -6.86
C HIS A 53 18.42 -11.06 -8.35
N HIS A 54 18.51 -9.99 -9.14
CA HIS A 54 18.75 -10.02 -10.59
C HIS A 54 17.78 -10.96 -11.33
N LYS A 55 16.51 -10.97 -10.90
CA LYS A 55 15.43 -11.69 -11.59
C LYS A 55 14.85 -10.90 -12.74
N VAL A 56 14.97 -9.57 -12.67
CA VAL A 56 14.48 -8.60 -13.67
C VAL A 56 15.39 -7.37 -13.70
N HIS A 57 15.25 -6.53 -14.73
CA HIS A 57 15.92 -5.23 -14.84
C HIS A 57 14.94 -4.06 -15.01
N THR A 58 15.36 -2.83 -14.70
CA THR A 58 14.49 -1.63 -14.78
C THR A 58 14.13 -1.23 -16.21
N THR A 59 14.84 -1.75 -17.22
CA THR A 59 14.60 -1.48 -18.65
C THR A 59 13.96 -2.65 -19.37
N GLU A 60 13.65 -3.73 -18.65
CA GLU A 60 13.08 -4.94 -19.22
C GLU A 60 11.62 -4.70 -19.65
N VAL A 61 11.27 -5.22 -20.83
CA VAL A 61 9.91 -5.13 -21.39
C VAL A 61 9.27 -6.50 -21.26
N PHE A 62 8.21 -6.60 -20.46
CA PHE A 62 7.44 -7.83 -20.29
C PHE A 62 6.35 -7.90 -21.36
N GLU A 63 6.45 -8.86 -22.27
CA GLU A 63 5.41 -9.13 -23.25
C GLU A 63 4.21 -9.82 -22.59
N TRP A 64 3.01 -9.39 -22.96
CA TRP A 64 1.79 -10.08 -22.57
C TRP A 64 1.63 -11.34 -23.43
N GLY A 65 1.87 -12.52 -22.85
CA GLY A 65 1.76 -13.81 -23.53
C GLY A 65 0.32 -14.34 -23.65
N GLY A 66 -0.64 -13.47 -23.96
CA GLY A 66 -2.07 -13.73 -23.86
C GLY A 66 -2.54 -15.12 -24.30
N ASN A 67 -3.34 -15.76 -23.44
CA ASN A 67 -4.49 -16.54 -23.87
C ASN A 67 -5.72 -15.72 -23.49
N ALA A 68 -6.57 -15.42 -24.47
CA ALA A 68 -7.92 -14.92 -24.25
C ALA A 68 -8.86 -16.09 -23.96
#